data_AF-A0A9R1KKG0-F1
#
_entry.id   AF-A0A9R1KKG0-F1
#
_cell.length_a   1.000
_cell.length_b   1.000
_cell.length_c   1.000
_cell.angle_alpha   90.00
_cell.angle_beta   90.00
_cell.angle_gamma   90.00
#
_symmetry.space_group_name_H-M   'P 1'
#
loop_
_entity.id
_entity.type
_entity.pdbx_description
1 polymer ?
#
loop_
_entity_poly.entity_id
_entity_poly.type
_entity_poly.pdbx_seq_one_letter_code
_entity_poly.pdbx_strand_id
1 'polypeptide(L)'
;MARLLVAITILFIQQLVFAVILCPLAALYLCGLVITGGISLWRLIRRDYGEVDGRANLQPALNVFYSLALFQGVLFCYRFFSYSAGDGLVSKVVEEYKLDKEGSVRKSVKEYLCQTRNGCAKDPSFVKERNLVTYAVDLMKSESSGSYLSGVRILDALLAQSALKEQHSMIAQLIGSASCSQIVEKLLQALDSRSRQDKEIMELAARIVVKLAGEIHLKRFPQGILCISSLLETSQRQPDDDSAPSGEFKSLMKQGLVILDSLAADKHNCCLICEDQSLLFKVMAPISSDMLHLIDHDERMLFKADHNTYRITAAETLKHLCMHYKENEDCFKELMKAMKDVTPKVLIQILPHGSTRKEVQARNETDKDKYQPPGADLEDGHESCVSSQDNGPDEIISSLQEKDEESVDRKLHAALLSLCAAIFDRLISDKGHDLTPLVKAIVSEDAAFSFVGKLREMVEINREPTANCLMIMKIISKMVISMMQHGGWYVKKNLDRTGLTA
;
A
#
# COMPACT_ATOMS: atom_id res chain seq x y z
N MET A 1 35.37 -39.45 -2.85
CA MET A 1 36.48 -39.05 -3.74
C MET A 1 36.33 -39.59 -5.17
N ALA A 2 36.31 -40.91 -5.42
CA ALA A 2 36.23 -41.45 -6.79
C ALA A 2 34.98 -41.02 -7.58
N ARG A 3 33.78 -41.02 -6.97
CA ARG A 3 32.54 -40.55 -7.62
C ARG A 3 32.56 -39.06 -7.97
N LEU A 4 33.22 -38.25 -7.16
CA LEU A 4 33.38 -36.80 -7.39
C LEU A 4 34.35 -36.55 -8.56
N LEU A 5 35.47 -37.28 -8.60
CA LEU A 5 36.42 -37.24 -9.73
C LEU A 5 35.77 -37.66 -11.05
N VAL A 6 34.94 -38.71 -11.05
CA VAL A 6 34.19 -39.14 -12.24
C VAL A 6 33.17 -38.08 -12.68
N ALA A 7 32.46 -37.43 -11.74
CA ALA A 7 31.55 -36.34 -12.09
C ALA A 7 32.29 -35.14 -12.70
N ILE A 8 33.45 -34.78 -12.15
CA ILE A 8 34.29 -33.69 -12.65
C ILE A 8 34.84 -34.01 -14.05
N THR A 9 35.30 -35.24 -14.30
CA THR A 9 35.80 -35.62 -15.63
C THR A 9 34.69 -35.64 -16.67
N ILE A 10 33.49 -36.11 -16.32
CA ILE A 10 32.32 -36.06 -17.21
C ILE A 10 31.96 -34.60 -17.55
N LEU A 11 31.91 -33.70 -16.55
CA LEU A 11 31.65 -32.28 -16.79
C LEU A 11 32.70 -31.65 -17.71
N PHE A 12 33.98 -32.00 -17.51
CA PHE A 12 35.07 -31.49 -18.34
C PHE A 12 34.96 -31.97 -19.79
N ILE A 13 34.66 -33.25 -20.01
CA ILE A 13 34.44 -33.83 -21.34
C ILE A 13 33.21 -33.19 -22.01
N GLN A 14 32.11 -32.99 -21.28
CA GLN A 14 30.92 -32.30 -21.79
C GLN A 14 31.24 -30.87 -22.22
N GLN A 15 32.01 -30.13 -21.42
CA GLN A 15 32.44 -28.77 -21.74
C GLN A 15 33.34 -28.74 -22.98
N LEU A 16 34.25 -29.71 -23.12
CA LEU A 16 35.13 -29.85 -24.28
C LEU A 16 34.34 -30.15 -25.56
N VAL A 17 33.40 -31.10 -25.50
CA VAL A 17 32.52 -31.45 -26.64
C VAL A 17 31.67 -30.24 -27.04
N PHE A 18 31.14 -29.50 -26.06
CA PHE A 18 30.40 -28.26 -26.32
C PHE A 18 31.26 -27.23 -27.06
N ALA A 19 32.47 -26.97 -26.56
CA ALA A 19 33.35 -25.95 -27.12
C ALA A 19 33.93 -26.31 -28.51
N VAL A 20 34.32 -27.58 -28.72
CA VAL A 20 35.04 -28.00 -29.94
C VAL A 20 34.09 -28.41 -31.06
N ILE A 21 32.91 -28.94 -30.75
CA ILE A 21 31.98 -29.47 -31.76
C ILE A 21 30.76 -28.56 -31.89
N LEU A 22 30.03 -28.32 -30.80
CA LEU A 22 28.76 -27.60 -30.86
C LEU A 22 28.93 -26.11 -31.20
N CYS A 23 29.93 -25.43 -30.61
CA CYS A 23 30.17 -24.01 -30.91
C CYS A 23 30.55 -23.74 -32.38
N PRO A 24 31.53 -24.45 -33.00
CA PRO A 24 31.84 -24.27 -34.41
C PRO A 24 30.69 -24.69 -35.32
N LEU A 25 29.96 -25.76 -34.98
CA LEU A 25 28.79 -26.17 -35.73
C LEU A 25 27.70 -25.09 -35.70
N ALA A 26 27.41 -24.52 -34.53
CA ALA A 26 26.47 -23.41 -34.40
C ALA A 26 26.93 -22.17 -35.18
N ALA A 27 28.23 -21.83 -35.13
CA ALA A 27 28.80 -20.75 -35.91
C ALA A 27 28.66 -21.00 -37.42
N LEU A 28 28.90 -22.22 -37.90
CA LEU A 28 28.71 -22.60 -39.29
C LEU A 28 27.24 -22.58 -39.71
N TYR A 29 26.31 -22.99 -38.85
CA TYR A 29 24.87 -22.88 -39.13
C TYR A 29 24.40 -21.42 -39.19
N LEU A 30 24.84 -20.58 -38.25
CA LEU A 30 24.50 -19.16 -38.18
C LEU A 30 25.12 -18.38 -39.34
N CYS A 31 26.43 -18.50 -39.54
CA CYS A 31 27.17 -17.80 -40.58
C CYS A 31 26.90 -18.39 -41.96
N GLY A 32 26.67 -19.69 -42.06
CA GLY A 32 26.39 -20.39 -43.31
C GLY A 32 25.20 -19.76 -44.02
N LEU A 33 24.06 -19.57 -43.35
CA LEU A 33 22.89 -18.95 -43.97
C LEU A 33 23.13 -17.51 -44.46
N VAL A 34 23.95 -16.74 -43.73
CA VAL A 34 24.35 -15.38 -44.13
C VAL A 34 25.27 -15.41 -45.34
N ILE A 35 26.27 -16.29 -45.33
CA ILE A 35 27.22 -16.49 -46.43
C ILE A 35 26.50 -16.95 -47.69
N THR A 36 25.60 -17.95 -47.58
CA THR A 36 24.82 -18.45 -48.72
C THR A 36 23.91 -17.37 -49.28
N GLY A 37 23.29 -16.55 -48.42
CA GLY A 37 22.52 -15.37 -48.84
C GLY A 37 23.39 -14.36 -49.61
N GLY A 38 24.57 -14.03 -49.09
CA GLY A 38 25.53 -13.12 -49.73
C GLY A 38 26.05 -13.63 -51.08
N ILE A 39 26.43 -14.91 -51.17
CA ILE A 39 26.86 -15.55 -52.43
C ILE A 39 25.71 -15.56 -53.44
N SER A 40 24.49 -15.84 -52.99
CA SER A 40 23.30 -15.86 -53.85
C SER A 40 22.98 -14.48 -54.41
N LEU A 41 23.05 -13.44 -53.57
CA LEU A 41 22.93 -12.04 -54.02
C LEU A 41 24.01 -11.70 -55.06
N TRP A 42 25.26 -12.05 -54.77
CA TRP A 42 26.39 -11.80 -55.66
C TRP A 42 26.22 -12.47 -57.03
N ARG A 43 25.82 -13.75 -57.06
CA ARG A 43 25.55 -14.47 -58.31
C ARG A 43 24.34 -13.95 -59.06
N LEU A 44 23.28 -13.51 -58.37
CA LEU A 44 22.10 -12.93 -59.01
C LEU A 44 22.40 -11.58 -59.69
N ILE A 45 23.40 -10.85 -59.19
CA ILE A 45 23.91 -9.59 -59.78
C ILE A 45 24.83 -9.88 -60.98
N ARG A 46 25.81 -10.78 -60.84
CA ARG A 46 26.78 -11.06 -61.92
C ARG A 46 26.20 -11.81 -63.12
N ARG A 47 25.24 -12.71 -62.90
CA ARG A 47 24.56 -13.53 -63.92
C ARG A 47 25.51 -14.25 -64.90
N ASP A 48 26.72 -14.57 -64.47
CA ASP A 48 27.77 -15.25 -65.23
C ASP A 48 27.60 -16.77 -65.21
N TYR A 49 26.43 -17.26 -65.62
CA TYR A 49 26.04 -18.67 -65.48
C TYR A 49 26.65 -19.62 -66.52
N GLY A 50 27.48 -19.12 -67.43
CA GLY A 50 28.07 -19.87 -68.54
C GLY A 50 27.07 -20.15 -69.66
N GLU A 51 27.48 -19.96 -70.90
CA GLU A 51 26.72 -20.37 -72.08
C GLU A 51 27.02 -21.85 -72.30
N VAL A 52 26.07 -22.72 -71.94
CA VAL A 52 26.19 -24.17 -72.17
C VAL A 52 25.21 -24.54 -73.26
N ASP A 53 25.75 -24.89 -74.43
CA ASP A 53 24.97 -25.38 -75.57
C ASP A 53 23.98 -26.47 -75.12
N GLY A 54 22.69 -26.23 -75.40
CA GLY A 54 21.63 -27.21 -75.15
C GLY A 54 20.87 -27.11 -73.82
N ARG A 55 21.04 -26.06 -73.00
CA ARG A 55 20.23 -25.86 -71.76
C ARG A 55 19.52 -24.50 -71.68
N ALA A 56 18.47 -24.31 -72.48
CA ALA A 56 17.61 -23.11 -72.43
C ALA A 56 17.02 -22.80 -71.02
N ASN A 57 16.89 -23.81 -70.17
CA ASN A 57 16.30 -23.69 -68.82
C ASN A 57 17.33 -23.47 -67.69
N LEU A 58 18.65 -23.49 -67.96
CA LEU A 58 19.68 -23.42 -66.92
C LEU A 58 19.68 -22.07 -66.19
N GLN A 59 19.67 -20.97 -66.95
CA GLN A 59 19.69 -19.63 -66.38
C GLN A 59 18.41 -19.30 -65.60
N PRO A 60 17.18 -19.58 -66.11
CA PRO A 60 15.96 -19.45 -65.32
C PRO A 60 15.98 -20.29 -64.02
N ALA A 61 16.46 -21.54 -64.08
CA ALA A 61 16.54 -22.40 -62.90
C ALA A 61 17.51 -21.87 -61.84
N LEU A 62 18.69 -21.39 -62.25
CA LEU A 62 19.68 -20.79 -61.35
C LEU A 62 19.17 -19.49 -60.73
N ASN A 63 18.44 -18.66 -61.48
CA ASN A 63 17.81 -17.45 -60.94
C ASN A 63 16.81 -17.79 -59.82
N VAL A 64 15.96 -18.81 -60.00
CA VAL A 64 15.02 -19.26 -58.96
C VAL A 64 15.78 -19.81 -57.75
N PHE A 65 16.82 -20.63 -57.98
CA PHE A 65 17.64 -21.20 -56.91
C PHE A 65 18.32 -20.12 -56.05
N TYR A 66 19.03 -19.17 -56.68
CA TYR A 66 19.68 -18.09 -55.95
C TYR A 66 18.67 -17.11 -55.32
N SER A 67 17.52 -16.87 -55.95
CA SER A 67 16.47 -16.07 -55.34
C SER A 67 15.91 -16.73 -54.08
N LEU A 68 15.71 -18.05 -54.09
CA LEU A 68 15.22 -18.80 -52.92
C LEU A 68 16.26 -18.79 -51.79
N ALA A 69 17.53 -19.04 -52.11
CA ALA A 69 18.62 -19.03 -51.11
C ALA A 69 18.84 -17.62 -50.53
N LEU A 70 18.74 -16.57 -51.34
CA LEU A 70 18.76 -15.17 -50.88
C LEU A 70 17.57 -14.89 -49.96
N PHE A 71 16.36 -15.29 -50.35
CA PHE A 71 15.16 -15.11 -49.54
C PHE A 71 15.27 -15.83 -48.19
N GLN A 72 15.78 -17.06 -48.16
CA GLN A 72 16.07 -17.80 -46.94
C GLN A 72 17.08 -17.05 -46.04
N GLY A 73 18.17 -16.53 -46.61
CA GLY A 73 19.14 -15.72 -45.88
C GLY A 73 18.54 -14.44 -45.29
N VAL A 74 17.72 -13.72 -46.06
CA VAL A 74 17.03 -12.51 -45.60
C VAL A 74 16.05 -12.83 -44.46
N LEU A 75 15.23 -13.87 -44.59
CA LEU A 75 14.32 -14.31 -43.53
C LEU A 75 15.06 -14.72 -42.26
N PHE A 76 16.18 -15.42 -42.40
CA PHE A 76 17.04 -15.78 -41.29
C PHE A 76 17.58 -14.53 -40.58
N CYS A 77 18.16 -13.58 -41.32
CA CYS A 77 18.63 -12.31 -40.77
C CYS A 77 17.51 -11.55 -40.05
N TYR A 78 16.34 -11.41 -40.68
CA TYR A 78 15.17 -10.77 -40.06
C TYR A 78 14.79 -11.45 -38.74
N ARG A 79 14.72 -12.78 -38.72
CA ARG A 79 14.41 -13.56 -37.50
C ARG A 79 15.48 -13.37 -36.43
N PHE A 80 16.76 -13.40 -36.80
CA PHE A 80 17.88 -13.22 -35.87
C PHE A 80 17.86 -11.82 -35.24
N PHE A 81 17.83 -10.77 -36.06
CA PHE A 81 17.77 -9.38 -35.58
C PHE A 81 16.51 -9.11 -34.76
N SER A 82 15.36 -9.63 -35.17
CA SER A 82 14.13 -9.52 -34.37
C SER A 82 14.26 -10.20 -33.00
N TYR A 83 15.11 -11.23 -32.84
CA TYR A 83 15.35 -11.92 -31.56
C TYR A 83 16.25 -11.11 -30.65
N SER A 84 17.34 -10.60 -31.21
CA SER A 84 18.27 -9.74 -30.50
C SER A 84 17.66 -8.38 -30.13
N ALA A 85 16.77 -7.84 -30.96
CA ALA A 85 16.09 -6.56 -30.72
C ALA A 85 14.98 -6.61 -29.65
N GLY A 86 14.64 -7.80 -29.13
CA GLY A 86 13.56 -7.98 -28.18
C GLY A 86 13.74 -7.16 -26.89
N ASP A 87 14.98 -6.98 -26.44
CA ASP A 87 15.26 -6.21 -25.22
C ASP A 87 14.90 -4.73 -25.36
N GLY A 88 15.15 -4.14 -26.55
CA GLY A 88 14.76 -2.75 -26.84
C GLY A 88 13.25 -2.56 -26.88
N LEU A 89 12.49 -3.54 -27.34
CA LEU A 89 11.03 -3.49 -27.31
C LEU A 89 10.48 -3.59 -25.88
N VAL A 90 11.06 -4.48 -25.06
CA VAL A 90 10.70 -4.59 -23.63
C VAL A 90 10.99 -3.27 -22.92
N SER A 91 12.15 -2.64 -23.17
CA SER A 91 12.47 -1.33 -22.61
C SER A 91 11.45 -0.26 -22.98
N LYS A 92 11.01 -0.20 -24.24
CA LYS A 92 9.96 0.73 -24.66
C LYS A 92 8.64 0.50 -23.94
N VAL A 93 8.21 -0.76 -23.78
CA VAL A 93 6.97 -1.07 -23.06
C VAL A 93 7.08 -0.70 -21.58
N VAL A 94 8.19 -1.03 -20.93
CA VAL A 94 8.43 -0.68 -19.52
C VAL A 94 8.44 0.84 -19.33
N GLU A 95 9.04 1.59 -20.25
CA GLU A 95 9.06 3.06 -20.21
C GLU A 95 7.70 3.68 -20.47
N GLU A 96 6.98 3.24 -21.51
CA GLU A 96 5.65 3.73 -21.88
C GLU A 96 4.65 3.55 -20.74
N TYR A 97 4.64 2.36 -20.15
CA TYR A 97 3.76 2.01 -19.03
C TYR A 97 4.31 2.47 -17.68
N LYS A 98 5.48 3.13 -17.65
CA LYS A 98 6.19 3.56 -16.42
C LYS A 98 6.29 2.45 -15.38
N LEU A 99 6.44 1.21 -15.85
CA LEU A 99 6.56 0.05 -14.98
C LEU A 99 7.90 0.13 -14.25
N ASP A 100 7.94 -0.49 -13.07
CA ASP A 100 9.16 -0.54 -12.32
C ASP A 100 10.30 -1.13 -13.17
N LYS A 101 11.45 -0.45 -13.15
CA LYS A 101 12.66 -0.87 -13.86
C LYS A 101 13.31 -2.06 -13.18
N GLU A 102 12.84 -2.44 -11.99
CA GLU A 102 13.25 -3.65 -11.29
C GLU A 102 13.18 -4.87 -12.22
N GLY A 103 14.20 -5.72 -12.11
CA GLY A 103 14.40 -6.84 -13.03
C GLY A 103 13.25 -7.83 -13.08
N SER A 104 12.39 -7.86 -12.05
CA SER A 104 11.27 -8.79 -11.89
C SER A 104 10.14 -8.55 -12.90
N VAL A 105 9.55 -7.35 -12.94
CA VAL A 105 8.47 -6.99 -13.88
C VAL A 105 8.99 -7.00 -15.32
N ARG A 106 10.19 -6.45 -15.54
CA ARG A 106 10.85 -6.48 -16.86
C ARG A 106 11.02 -7.91 -17.39
N LYS A 107 11.38 -8.86 -16.52
CA LYS A 107 11.49 -10.28 -16.88
C LYS A 107 10.15 -10.86 -17.31
N SER A 108 9.07 -10.54 -16.61
CA SER A 108 7.72 -10.99 -16.98
C SER A 108 7.23 -10.40 -18.31
N VAL A 109 7.54 -9.13 -18.60
CA VAL A 109 7.26 -8.50 -19.92
C VAL A 109 8.10 -9.12 -21.03
N LYS A 110 9.38 -9.45 -20.75
CA LYS A 110 10.24 -10.18 -21.70
C LYS A 110 9.69 -11.57 -22.00
N GLU A 111 9.21 -12.28 -20.98
CA GLU A 111 8.58 -13.59 -21.14
C GLU A 111 7.30 -13.49 -21.99
N TYR A 112 6.46 -12.47 -21.76
CA TYR A 112 5.30 -12.18 -22.60
C TYR A 112 5.67 -12.01 -24.07
N LEU A 113 6.72 -11.23 -24.36
CA LEU A 113 7.21 -11.02 -25.73
C LEU A 113 7.71 -12.33 -26.35
N CYS A 114 8.51 -13.11 -25.61
CA CYS A 114 9.01 -14.41 -26.07
C CYS A 114 7.87 -15.37 -26.42
N GLN A 115 6.87 -15.49 -25.54
CA GLN A 115 5.71 -16.35 -25.76
C GLN A 115 4.87 -15.89 -26.95
N THR A 116 4.62 -14.58 -27.05
CA THR A 116 3.89 -13.98 -28.16
C THR A 116 4.56 -14.28 -29.49
N ARG A 117 5.87 -14.08 -29.57
CA ARG A 117 6.65 -14.38 -30.76
C ARG A 117 6.61 -15.88 -31.12
N ASN A 118 6.82 -16.74 -30.14
CA ASN A 118 6.84 -18.19 -30.37
C ASN A 118 5.47 -18.70 -30.82
N GLY A 119 4.39 -18.13 -30.29
CA GLY A 119 3.03 -18.39 -30.74
C GLY A 119 2.80 -17.92 -32.18
N CYS A 120 3.16 -16.66 -32.50
CA CYS A 120 3.05 -16.12 -33.87
C CYS A 120 3.84 -16.90 -34.91
N ALA A 121 4.97 -17.48 -34.53
CA ALA A 121 5.77 -18.31 -35.43
C ALA A 121 5.07 -19.63 -35.82
N LYS A 122 4.09 -20.08 -35.01
CA LYS A 122 3.28 -21.26 -35.28
C LYS A 122 1.95 -20.88 -35.94
N ASP A 123 1.30 -19.85 -35.43
CA ASP A 123 0.04 -19.32 -35.93
C ASP A 123 0.02 -17.79 -35.81
N PRO A 124 -0.04 -17.04 -36.93
CA PRO A 124 -0.15 -15.58 -36.91
C PRO A 124 -1.36 -15.05 -36.14
N SER A 125 -2.43 -15.83 -36.00
CA SER A 125 -3.64 -15.42 -35.28
C SER A 125 -3.49 -15.38 -33.76
N PHE A 126 -2.39 -15.94 -33.23
CA PHE A 126 -2.08 -16.06 -31.80
C PHE A 126 -2.15 -14.74 -31.02
N VAL A 127 -1.93 -13.60 -31.67
CA VAL A 127 -1.96 -12.26 -31.05
C VAL A 127 -3.35 -11.65 -30.92
N LYS A 128 -4.37 -12.14 -31.64
CA LYS A 128 -5.64 -11.42 -31.83
C LYS A 128 -6.39 -11.13 -30.53
N GLU A 129 -6.20 -11.96 -29.50
CA GLU A 129 -6.87 -11.83 -28.19
C GLU A 129 -5.88 -11.66 -27.02
N ARG A 130 -4.59 -11.45 -27.34
CA ARG A 130 -3.52 -11.34 -26.32
C ARG A 130 -3.15 -9.88 -26.10
N ASN A 131 -3.16 -9.48 -24.85
CA ASN A 131 -2.53 -8.26 -24.37
C ASN A 131 -1.87 -8.55 -23.01
N LEU A 132 -1.20 -7.55 -22.43
CA LEU A 132 -0.47 -7.73 -21.18
C LEU A 132 -1.41 -8.06 -20.00
N VAL A 133 -2.64 -7.54 -20.01
CA VAL A 133 -3.67 -7.84 -18.98
C VAL A 133 -4.16 -9.28 -19.11
N THR A 134 -4.59 -9.71 -20.32
CA THR A 134 -5.08 -11.08 -20.52
C THR A 134 -3.99 -12.10 -20.24
N TYR A 135 -2.74 -11.79 -20.60
CA TYR A 135 -1.58 -12.59 -20.23
C TYR A 135 -1.39 -12.72 -18.72
N ALA A 136 -1.46 -11.61 -17.98
CA ALA A 136 -1.32 -11.62 -16.53
C ALA A 136 -2.44 -12.41 -15.85
N VAL A 137 -3.68 -12.23 -16.31
CA VAL A 137 -4.86 -12.98 -15.84
C VAL A 137 -4.66 -14.48 -16.08
N ASP A 138 -4.19 -14.89 -17.26
CA ASP A 138 -3.92 -16.30 -17.57
C ASP A 138 -2.79 -16.89 -16.71
N LEU A 139 -1.73 -16.10 -16.45
CA LEU A 139 -0.66 -16.49 -15.52
C LEU A 139 -1.19 -16.72 -14.10
N MET A 140 -2.15 -15.92 -13.64
CA MET A 140 -2.73 -16.05 -12.29
C MET A 140 -3.63 -17.29 -12.15
N LYS A 141 -4.18 -17.80 -13.24
CA LYS A 141 -4.90 -19.08 -13.27
C LYS A 141 -3.98 -20.29 -13.13
N SER A 142 -2.68 -20.13 -13.39
CA SER A 142 -1.71 -21.21 -13.29
C SER A 142 -1.54 -21.72 -11.86
N GLU A 143 -1.28 -23.03 -11.71
CA GLU A 143 -0.90 -23.66 -10.45
C GLU A 143 0.55 -23.35 -10.05
N SER A 144 1.39 -22.95 -11.01
CA SER A 144 2.79 -22.61 -10.74
C SER A 144 2.89 -21.29 -9.96
N SER A 145 3.49 -21.34 -8.77
CA SER A 145 3.74 -20.15 -7.94
C SER A 145 4.53 -19.06 -8.70
N GLY A 146 5.52 -19.45 -9.52
CA GLY A 146 6.30 -18.49 -10.30
C GLY A 146 5.50 -17.81 -11.42
N SER A 147 4.61 -18.54 -12.08
CA SER A 147 3.67 -17.97 -13.06
C SER A 147 2.67 -17.05 -12.37
N TYR A 148 2.09 -17.51 -11.25
CA TYR A 148 1.16 -16.73 -10.45
C TYR A 148 1.77 -15.40 -10.00
N LEU A 149 2.96 -15.42 -9.38
CA LEU A 149 3.69 -14.22 -8.97
C LEU A 149 3.99 -13.29 -10.14
N SER A 150 4.37 -13.83 -11.31
CA SER A 150 4.59 -13.01 -12.52
C SER A 150 3.32 -12.30 -12.98
N GLY A 151 2.17 -12.97 -12.94
CA GLY A 151 0.88 -12.38 -13.27
C GLY A 151 0.45 -11.32 -12.26
N VAL A 152 0.59 -11.61 -10.97
CA VAL A 152 0.33 -10.68 -9.87
C VAL A 152 1.18 -9.41 -10.00
N ARG A 153 2.49 -9.53 -10.26
CA ARG A 153 3.40 -8.39 -10.48
C ARG A 153 2.98 -7.51 -11.65
N ILE A 154 2.59 -8.12 -12.78
CA ILE A 154 2.12 -7.35 -13.94
C ILE A 154 0.84 -6.59 -13.59
N LEU A 155 -0.14 -7.24 -12.95
CA LEU A 155 -1.39 -6.56 -12.58
C LEU A 155 -1.17 -5.44 -11.56
N ASP A 156 -0.37 -5.67 -10.51
CA ASP A 156 -0.03 -4.64 -9.52
C ASP A 156 0.63 -3.42 -10.21
N ALA A 157 1.61 -3.66 -11.09
CA ALA A 157 2.30 -2.60 -11.79
C ALA A 157 1.38 -1.80 -12.73
N LEU A 158 0.42 -2.46 -13.41
CA LEU A 158 -0.59 -1.76 -14.22
C LEU A 158 -1.57 -0.95 -13.35
N LEU A 159 -2.03 -1.52 -12.24
CA LEU A 159 -2.97 -0.87 -11.30
C LEU A 159 -2.33 0.30 -10.53
N ALA A 160 -1.01 0.31 -10.38
CA ALA A 160 -0.27 1.42 -9.77
C ALA A 160 -0.30 2.70 -10.64
N GLN A 161 -0.50 2.58 -11.95
CA GLN A 161 -0.45 3.71 -12.89
C GLN A 161 -1.82 4.35 -13.07
N SER A 162 -2.02 5.53 -12.50
CA SER A 162 -3.30 6.27 -12.57
C SER A 162 -3.73 6.68 -13.99
N ALA A 163 -2.80 6.74 -14.95
CA ALA A 163 -3.06 7.08 -16.34
C ALA A 163 -3.74 5.93 -17.13
N LEU A 164 -3.61 4.68 -16.68
CA LEU A 164 -4.02 3.47 -17.42
C LEU A 164 -5.48 3.08 -17.17
N LYS A 165 -6.41 4.04 -17.37
CA LYS A 165 -7.84 3.85 -17.06
C LYS A 165 -8.48 2.70 -17.85
N GLU A 166 -8.12 2.53 -19.11
CA GLU A 166 -8.64 1.45 -19.95
C GLU A 166 -8.18 0.08 -19.44
N GLN A 167 -6.91 -0.04 -19.05
CA GLN A 167 -6.37 -1.26 -18.46
C GLN A 167 -7.02 -1.55 -17.11
N HIS A 168 -7.24 -0.54 -16.27
CA HIS A 168 -7.93 -0.71 -14.98
C HIS A 168 -9.34 -1.23 -15.18
N SER A 169 -10.09 -0.66 -16.14
CA SER A 169 -11.44 -1.13 -16.48
C SER A 169 -11.42 -2.57 -17.01
N MET A 170 -10.46 -2.92 -17.87
CA MET A 170 -10.31 -4.27 -18.40
C MET A 170 -9.95 -5.27 -17.29
N ILE A 171 -9.06 -4.90 -16.36
CA ILE A 171 -8.68 -5.74 -15.21
C ILE A 171 -9.89 -5.95 -14.31
N ALA A 172 -10.62 -4.89 -13.96
CA ALA A 172 -11.82 -4.97 -13.14
C ALA A 172 -12.87 -5.89 -13.76
N GLN A 173 -13.17 -5.71 -15.06
CA GLN A 173 -14.12 -6.56 -15.78
C GLN A 173 -13.68 -8.03 -15.82
N LEU A 174 -12.40 -8.31 -16.09
CA LEU A 174 -11.90 -9.67 -16.19
C LEU A 174 -11.87 -10.36 -14.82
N ILE A 175 -11.36 -9.70 -13.79
CA ILE A 175 -11.23 -10.26 -12.44
C ILE A 175 -12.60 -10.37 -11.74
N GLY A 176 -13.48 -9.39 -11.94
CA GLY A 176 -14.86 -9.40 -11.43
C GLY A 176 -15.79 -10.40 -12.13
N SER A 177 -15.38 -10.92 -13.29
CA SER A 177 -16.16 -11.93 -14.03
C SER A 177 -16.24 -13.25 -13.26
N ALA A 178 -17.38 -13.95 -13.39
CA ALA A 178 -17.56 -15.26 -12.77
C ALA A 178 -16.50 -16.30 -13.22
N SER A 179 -16.01 -16.20 -14.46
CA SER A 179 -14.96 -17.06 -15.00
C SER A 179 -13.59 -16.91 -14.34
N CYS A 180 -13.39 -15.85 -13.56
CA CYS A 180 -12.13 -15.54 -12.88
C CYS A 180 -12.26 -15.60 -11.35
N SER A 181 -13.35 -16.18 -10.83
CA SER A 181 -13.60 -16.31 -9.38
C SER A 181 -12.42 -16.96 -8.63
N GLN A 182 -11.79 -17.97 -9.22
CA GLN A 182 -10.61 -18.64 -8.67
C GLN A 182 -9.39 -17.70 -8.49
N ILE A 183 -9.28 -16.65 -9.30
CA ILE A 183 -8.20 -15.67 -9.17
C ILE A 183 -8.45 -14.81 -7.93
N VAL A 184 -9.69 -14.35 -7.73
CA VAL A 184 -10.08 -13.59 -6.54
C VAL A 184 -9.90 -14.43 -5.28
N GLU A 185 -10.29 -15.71 -5.32
CA GLU A 185 -10.08 -16.65 -4.22
C GLU A 185 -8.59 -16.80 -3.87
N LYS A 186 -7.70 -16.99 -4.86
CA LYS A 186 -6.25 -17.08 -4.64
C LYS A 186 -5.65 -15.76 -4.14
N LEU A 187 -6.14 -14.62 -4.60
CA LEU A 187 -5.72 -13.31 -4.10
C LEU A 187 -6.13 -13.12 -2.64
N LEU A 188 -7.35 -13.49 -2.26
CA LEU A 188 -7.82 -13.42 -0.88
C LEU A 188 -7.10 -14.44 0.02
N GLN A 189 -6.84 -15.65 -0.47
CA GLN A 189 -6.07 -16.66 0.24
C GLN A 189 -4.62 -16.23 0.45
N ALA A 190 -4.04 -15.48 -0.50
CA ALA A 190 -2.71 -14.88 -0.38
C ALA A 190 -2.56 -13.89 0.78
N LEU A 191 -3.69 -13.42 1.35
CA LEU A 191 -3.71 -12.54 2.52
C LEU A 191 -3.66 -13.29 3.84
N ASP A 192 -3.66 -14.63 3.85
CA ASP A 192 -3.60 -15.39 5.10
C ASP A 192 -2.20 -15.27 5.74
N SER A 193 -2.10 -14.46 6.80
CA SER A 193 -0.87 -14.21 7.55
C SER A 193 -0.31 -15.47 8.23
N ARG A 194 -1.16 -16.50 8.42
CA ARG A 194 -0.78 -17.79 9.02
C ARG A 194 -0.11 -18.71 8.02
N SER A 195 -0.23 -18.40 6.72
CA SER A 195 0.38 -19.20 5.67
C SER A 195 1.88 -18.91 5.53
N ARG A 196 2.68 -19.92 5.17
CA ARG A 196 4.10 -19.74 4.83
C ARG A 196 4.30 -19.17 3.41
N GLN A 197 3.34 -18.40 2.90
CA GLN A 197 3.42 -17.88 1.54
C GLN A 197 4.50 -16.80 1.42
N ASP A 198 4.91 -16.56 0.18
CA ASP A 198 5.87 -15.52 -0.16
C ASP A 198 5.32 -14.15 0.27
N LYS A 199 6.09 -13.44 1.11
CA LYS A 199 5.72 -12.12 1.63
C LYS A 199 5.43 -11.13 0.50
N GLU A 200 6.16 -11.24 -0.62
CA GLU A 200 5.94 -10.39 -1.78
C GLU A 200 4.56 -10.64 -2.40
N ILE A 201 4.13 -11.90 -2.49
CA ILE A 201 2.82 -12.27 -3.03
C ILE A 201 1.71 -11.67 -2.15
N MET A 202 1.84 -11.77 -0.83
CA MET A 202 0.87 -11.22 0.12
C MET A 202 0.74 -9.70 -0.04
N GLU A 203 1.87 -8.97 -0.08
CA GLU A 203 1.87 -7.52 -0.23
C GLU A 203 1.30 -7.06 -1.58
N LEU A 204 1.64 -7.74 -2.67
CA LEU A 204 1.07 -7.48 -3.99
C LEU A 204 -0.43 -7.79 -4.02
N ALA A 205 -0.85 -8.91 -3.42
CA ALA A 205 -2.26 -9.29 -3.34
C ALA A 205 -3.07 -8.25 -2.57
N ALA A 206 -2.56 -7.74 -1.44
CA ALA A 206 -3.21 -6.70 -0.65
C ALA A 206 -3.46 -5.44 -1.49
N ARG A 207 -2.46 -4.97 -2.25
CA ARG A 207 -2.60 -3.80 -3.13
C ARG A 207 -3.61 -4.03 -4.26
N ILE A 208 -3.59 -5.19 -4.89
CA ILE A 208 -4.54 -5.54 -5.95
C ILE A 208 -5.97 -5.62 -5.39
N VAL A 209 -6.17 -6.28 -4.26
CA VAL A 209 -7.49 -6.41 -3.61
C VAL A 209 -8.08 -5.05 -3.26
N VAL A 210 -7.26 -4.12 -2.73
CA VAL A 210 -7.68 -2.73 -2.47
C VAL A 210 -8.14 -2.03 -3.76
N LYS A 211 -7.38 -2.17 -4.85
CA LYS A 211 -7.70 -1.54 -6.15
C LYS A 211 -8.93 -2.14 -6.82
N LEU A 212 -9.22 -3.42 -6.56
CA LEU A 212 -10.33 -4.17 -7.15
C LEU A 212 -11.48 -4.40 -6.18
N ALA A 213 -11.51 -3.71 -5.04
CA ALA A 213 -12.48 -3.96 -3.97
C ALA A 213 -13.94 -3.87 -4.44
N GLY A 214 -14.25 -2.95 -5.37
CA GLY A 214 -15.58 -2.80 -5.96
C GLY A 214 -16.07 -3.99 -6.78
N GLU A 215 -15.17 -4.86 -7.23
CA GLU A 215 -15.53 -6.07 -7.99
C GLU A 215 -15.66 -7.32 -7.09
N ILE A 216 -15.17 -7.23 -5.85
CA ILE A 216 -15.08 -8.36 -4.91
C ILE A 216 -16.34 -8.38 -4.04
N HIS A 217 -17.11 -9.46 -4.16
CA HIS A 217 -18.29 -9.69 -3.34
C HIS A 217 -17.98 -10.77 -2.30
N LEU A 218 -17.72 -10.37 -1.05
CA LEU A 218 -17.23 -11.25 0.03
C LEU A 218 -18.16 -12.43 0.32
N LYS A 219 -19.46 -12.31 0.07
CA LYS A 219 -20.42 -13.42 0.19
C LYS A 219 -20.05 -14.65 -0.65
N ARG A 220 -19.37 -14.46 -1.78
CA ARG A 220 -18.89 -15.55 -2.64
C ARG A 220 -17.61 -16.22 -2.11
N PHE A 221 -16.93 -15.57 -1.16
CA PHE A 221 -15.61 -15.96 -0.67
C PHE A 221 -15.57 -15.91 0.87
N PRO A 222 -16.34 -16.76 1.58
CA PRO A 222 -16.38 -16.73 3.05
C PRO A 222 -15.00 -16.95 3.68
N GLN A 223 -14.17 -17.81 3.07
CA GLN A 223 -12.78 -18.02 3.51
C GLN A 223 -11.92 -16.75 3.38
N GLY A 224 -12.23 -15.88 2.41
CA GLY A 224 -11.51 -14.63 2.20
C GLY A 224 -11.64 -13.67 3.39
N ILE A 225 -12.81 -13.63 4.03
CA ILE A 225 -13.00 -12.84 5.27
C ILE A 225 -12.08 -13.36 6.37
N LEU A 226 -11.95 -14.68 6.52
CA LEU A 226 -11.05 -15.29 7.52
C LEU A 226 -9.58 -15.00 7.21
N CYS A 227 -9.17 -15.04 5.94
CA CYS A 227 -7.81 -14.67 5.55
C CYS A 227 -7.54 -13.19 5.85
N ILE A 228 -8.46 -12.27 5.55
CA ILE A 228 -8.31 -10.85 5.92
C ILE A 228 -8.27 -10.67 7.44
N SER A 229 -9.13 -11.39 8.18
CA SER A 229 -9.17 -11.38 9.65
C SER A 229 -7.85 -11.84 10.28
N SER A 230 -7.10 -12.71 9.62
CA SER A 230 -5.77 -13.16 10.08
C SER A 230 -4.72 -12.05 10.04
N LEU A 231 -4.85 -11.06 9.15
CA LEU A 231 -3.96 -9.87 9.11
C LEU A 231 -4.13 -9.00 10.36
N LEU A 232 -5.30 -9.08 11.01
CA LEU A 232 -5.62 -8.33 12.23
C LEU A 232 -5.39 -9.17 13.51
N GLU A 233 -4.87 -10.39 13.40
CA GLU A 233 -4.59 -11.20 14.59
C GLU A 233 -3.43 -10.59 15.37
N THR A 234 -3.73 -10.14 16.59
CA THR A 234 -2.74 -9.86 17.62
C THR A 234 -2.05 -11.18 17.94
N SER A 235 -0.84 -11.38 17.43
CA SER A 235 -0.08 -12.59 17.67
C SER A 235 0.03 -12.84 19.19
N GLN A 236 -0.72 -13.80 19.72
CA GLN A 236 -0.30 -14.52 20.92
C GLN A 236 0.88 -15.41 20.52
N ARG A 237 2.05 -14.80 20.28
CA ARG A 237 3.29 -15.56 20.40
C ARG A 237 3.51 -15.76 21.89
N GLN A 238 3.94 -16.96 22.25
CA GLN A 238 4.06 -17.39 23.64
C GLN A 238 4.81 -16.35 24.48
N PRO A 239 4.44 -16.15 25.76
CA PRO A 239 5.05 -15.19 26.67
C PRO A 239 6.53 -15.46 27.02
N ASP A 240 7.19 -16.39 26.32
CA ASP A 240 8.61 -16.74 26.51
C ASP A 240 9.54 -16.01 25.52
N ASP A 241 9.00 -15.14 24.67
CA ASP A 241 9.78 -14.30 23.76
C ASP A 241 9.57 -12.83 24.19
N ASP A 242 10.53 -12.25 24.90
CA ASP A 242 10.61 -10.84 25.38
C ASP A 242 10.61 -9.81 24.22
N SER A 243 10.16 -10.19 23.04
CA SER A 243 10.15 -9.39 21.83
C SER A 243 8.82 -8.63 21.72
N ALA A 244 8.88 -7.30 21.86
CA ALA A 244 7.78 -6.36 21.62
C ALA A 244 7.00 -6.68 20.32
N PRO A 245 5.70 -6.30 20.20
CA PRO A 245 4.91 -6.54 18.99
C PRO A 245 5.61 -5.94 17.77
N SER A 246 6.16 -6.83 16.93
CA SER A 246 7.09 -6.48 15.88
C SER A 246 6.49 -5.49 14.88
N GLY A 247 7.32 -4.64 14.25
CA GLY A 247 6.87 -3.72 13.19
C GLY A 247 6.12 -4.42 12.04
N GLU A 248 6.32 -5.73 11.87
CA GLU A 248 5.57 -6.56 10.94
C GLU A 248 4.08 -6.67 11.31
N PHE A 249 3.73 -6.83 12.59
CA PHE A 249 2.33 -6.83 13.04
C PHE A 249 1.64 -5.49 12.74
N LYS A 250 2.29 -4.37 13.07
CA LYS A 250 1.77 -3.01 12.82
C LYS A 250 1.48 -2.80 11.33
N SER A 251 2.37 -3.30 10.46
CA SER A 251 2.21 -3.26 9.00
C SER A 251 1.05 -4.14 8.51
N LEU A 252 0.95 -5.39 8.97
CA LEU A 252 -0.12 -6.31 8.58
C LEU A 252 -1.50 -5.81 9.02
N MET A 253 -1.60 -5.33 10.27
CA MET A 253 -2.82 -4.72 10.81
C MET A 253 -3.29 -3.56 9.93
N LYS A 254 -2.38 -2.65 9.58
CA LYS A 254 -2.69 -1.53 8.67
C LYS A 254 -3.19 -2.03 7.32
N GLN A 255 -2.52 -3.01 6.72
CA GLN A 255 -2.94 -3.58 5.43
C GLN A 255 -4.34 -4.20 5.52
N GLY A 256 -4.60 -5.00 6.54
CA GLY A 256 -5.92 -5.60 6.77
C GLY A 256 -7.02 -4.56 6.91
N LEU A 257 -6.78 -3.48 7.67
CA LEU A 257 -7.73 -2.38 7.84
C LEU A 257 -8.00 -1.63 6.53
N VAL A 258 -6.97 -1.34 5.72
CA VAL A 258 -7.13 -0.70 4.40
C VAL A 258 -7.93 -1.58 3.44
N ILE A 259 -7.71 -2.89 3.46
CA ILE A 259 -8.47 -3.86 2.65
C ILE A 259 -9.95 -3.84 3.06
N LEU A 260 -10.24 -3.94 4.36
CA LEU A 260 -11.61 -3.90 4.87
C LEU A 260 -12.30 -2.59 4.54
N ASP A 261 -11.61 -1.46 4.70
CA ASP A 261 -12.12 -0.14 4.34
C ASP A 261 -12.52 -0.05 2.87
N SER A 262 -11.65 -0.55 1.99
CA SER A 262 -11.89 -0.56 0.55
C SER A 262 -13.06 -1.47 0.17
N LEU A 263 -13.16 -2.64 0.80
CA LEU A 263 -14.26 -3.58 0.57
C LEU A 263 -15.60 -3.07 1.12
N ALA A 264 -15.58 -2.33 2.23
CA ALA A 264 -16.75 -1.75 2.87
C ALA A 264 -17.40 -0.61 2.06
N ALA A 265 -16.75 -0.11 1.01
CA ALA A 265 -17.39 0.78 0.05
C ALA A 265 -18.62 0.13 -0.63
N ASP A 266 -18.62 -1.21 -0.76
CA ASP A 266 -19.81 -1.97 -1.13
C ASP A 266 -20.70 -2.22 0.11
N LYS A 267 -21.99 -1.93 -0.03
CA LYS A 267 -22.95 -2.04 1.08
C LYS A 267 -23.09 -3.47 1.61
N HIS A 268 -23.04 -4.47 0.74
CA HIS A 268 -23.24 -5.86 1.15
C HIS A 268 -22.01 -6.41 1.88
N ASN A 269 -20.81 -6.09 1.38
CA ASN A 269 -19.55 -6.39 2.07
C ASN A 269 -19.47 -5.71 3.44
N CYS A 270 -19.84 -4.44 3.53
CA CYS A 270 -19.91 -3.70 4.79
C CYS A 270 -20.78 -4.44 5.83
N CYS A 271 -21.95 -4.93 5.41
CA CYS A 271 -22.86 -5.70 6.26
C CYS A 271 -22.20 -6.97 6.82
N LEU A 272 -21.52 -7.73 5.96
CA LEU A 272 -20.83 -8.96 6.35
C LEU A 272 -19.68 -8.70 7.33
N ILE A 273 -18.93 -7.60 7.14
CA ILE A 273 -17.83 -7.22 8.03
C ILE A 273 -18.36 -6.88 9.42
N CYS A 274 -19.49 -6.17 9.51
CA CYS A 274 -20.07 -5.74 10.77
C CYS A 274 -20.87 -6.86 11.51
N GLU A 275 -21.41 -7.85 10.78
CA GLU A 275 -22.07 -9.03 11.38
C GLU A 275 -21.06 -9.98 12.06
N ASP A 276 -19.81 -10.01 11.57
CA ASP A 276 -18.75 -10.81 12.19
C ASP A 276 -18.21 -10.11 13.45
N GLN A 277 -18.74 -10.51 14.62
CA GLN A 277 -18.33 -9.96 15.92
C GLN A 277 -16.84 -10.14 16.21
N SER A 278 -16.23 -11.23 15.74
CA SER A 278 -14.79 -11.48 15.95
C SER A 278 -13.96 -10.50 15.14
N LEU A 279 -14.31 -10.31 13.87
CA LEU A 279 -13.65 -9.36 12.99
C LEU A 279 -13.85 -7.92 13.48
N LEU A 280 -15.08 -7.56 13.86
CA LEU A 280 -15.40 -6.24 14.38
C LEU A 280 -14.58 -5.91 15.64
N PHE A 281 -14.46 -6.87 16.56
CA PHE A 281 -13.61 -6.71 17.75
C PHE A 281 -12.13 -6.46 17.39
N LYS A 282 -11.60 -7.18 16.39
CA LYS A 282 -10.22 -6.97 15.90
C LYS A 282 -10.03 -5.59 15.26
N VAL A 283 -11.03 -5.08 14.53
CA VAL A 283 -11.00 -3.71 13.96
C VAL A 283 -11.06 -2.64 15.05
N MET A 284 -11.76 -2.90 16.16
CA MET A 284 -11.87 -1.99 17.31
C MET A 284 -10.67 -2.02 18.26
N ALA A 285 -9.85 -3.06 18.17
CA ALA A 285 -8.70 -3.26 19.04
C ALA A 285 -7.71 -2.07 19.07
N PRO A 286 -7.28 -1.51 17.91
CA PRO A 286 -6.30 -0.43 17.89
C PRO A 286 -6.75 0.88 18.55
N ILE A 287 -8.06 1.07 18.72
CA ILE A 287 -8.64 2.30 19.28
C ILE A 287 -9.13 2.13 20.73
N SER A 288 -9.15 0.90 21.26
CA SER A 288 -9.65 0.62 22.60
C SER A 288 -8.52 0.64 23.64
N SER A 289 -8.64 1.50 24.68
CA SER A 289 -7.61 1.65 25.73
C SER A 289 -7.21 0.36 26.44
N ASP A 290 -8.15 -0.58 26.63
CA ASP A 290 -7.88 -1.82 27.40
C ASP A 290 -6.97 -2.80 26.65
N MET A 291 -6.81 -2.66 25.32
CA MET A 291 -5.86 -3.44 24.52
C MET A 291 -4.52 -2.75 24.32
N LEU A 292 -4.38 -1.47 24.67
CA LEU A 292 -3.08 -0.80 24.69
C LEU A 292 -2.18 -1.38 25.79
N HIS A 293 -2.74 -1.77 26.95
CA HIS A 293 -1.98 -2.42 28.03
C HIS A 293 -1.42 -3.81 27.69
N LEU A 294 -1.92 -4.48 26.66
CA LEU A 294 -1.40 -5.77 26.16
C LEU A 294 -0.30 -5.59 25.09
N ILE A 295 -0.15 -4.39 24.54
CA ILE A 295 0.76 -4.06 23.43
C ILE A 295 1.94 -3.20 23.91
N ASP A 296 1.78 -2.48 25.02
CA ASP A 296 2.69 -1.41 25.46
C ASP A 296 3.58 -1.81 26.67
N HIS A 297 3.81 -3.11 26.87
CA HIS A 297 4.94 -3.54 27.70
C HIS A 297 6.23 -3.40 26.88
N ASP A 298 6.90 -2.26 27.06
CA ASP A 298 8.22 -1.86 26.55
C ASP A 298 8.31 -1.34 25.10
N GLU A 299 8.19 -0.02 24.92
CA GLU A 299 8.85 0.69 23.81
C GLU A 299 9.02 2.20 24.11
N ARG A 300 9.86 2.52 25.11
CA ARG A 300 10.42 3.87 25.28
C ARG A 300 11.87 3.87 24.80
N MET A 301 12.11 3.84 23.49
CA MET A 301 13.25 4.46 22.79
C MET A 301 13.26 4.05 21.30
N LEU A 302 13.38 5.05 20.42
CA LEU A 302 13.69 5.01 18.97
C LEU A 302 12.59 4.56 17.98
N PHE A 303 12.11 5.54 17.18
CA PHE A 303 11.18 5.46 16.02
C PHE A 303 9.66 5.33 16.31
N LYS A 304 9.07 6.35 16.93
CA LYS A 304 7.62 6.39 17.30
C LYS A 304 6.66 6.91 16.21
N ALA A 305 7.14 7.46 15.10
CA ALA A 305 6.28 8.07 14.07
C ALA A 305 5.31 7.08 13.38
N ASP A 306 5.61 5.78 13.36
CA ASP A 306 4.77 4.75 12.70
C ASP A 306 3.76 4.06 13.64
N HIS A 307 3.77 4.37 14.94
CA HIS A 307 2.93 3.65 15.92
C HIS A 307 1.45 4.01 15.86
N ASN A 308 1.08 5.12 15.24
CA ASN A 308 -0.32 5.56 15.17
C ASN A 308 -0.95 5.37 13.78
N THR A 309 -0.20 4.91 12.77
CA THR A 309 -0.73 4.83 11.39
C THR A 309 -1.83 3.78 11.26
N TYR A 310 -1.67 2.60 11.85
CA TYR A 310 -2.72 1.57 11.89
C TYR A 310 -3.91 1.98 12.78
N ARG A 311 -3.68 2.77 13.85
CA ARG A 311 -4.76 3.30 14.71
C ARG A 311 -5.61 4.35 14.00
N ILE A 312 -4.96 5.25 13.25
CA ILE A 312 -5.64 6.20 12.35
C ILE A 312 -6.47 5.43 11.32
N THR A 313 -5.86 4.43 10.68
CA THR A 313 -6.55 3.60 9.68
C THR A 313 -7.77 2.91 10.30
N ALA A 314 -7.65 2.34 11.50
CA ALA A 314 -8.77 1.71 12.21
C ALA A 314 -9.91 2.70 12.50
N ALA A 315 -9.58 3.91 12.96
CA ALA A 315 -10.57 4.95 13.21
C ALA A 315 -11.30 5.38 11.93
N GLU A 316 -10.57 5.51 10.81
CA GLU A 316 -11.13 5.83 9.50
C GLU A 316 -12.02 4.70 8.97
N THR A 317 -11.56 3.44 9.05
CA THR A 317 -12.34 2.25 8.67
C THR A 317 -13.65 2.19 9.47
N LEU A 318 -13.58 2.31 10.80
CA LEU A 318 -14.78 2.31 11.65
C LEU A 318 -15.73 3.47 11.34
N LYS A 319 -15.18 4.65 11.02
CA LYS A 319 -15.98 5.80 10.63
C LYS A 319 -16.72 5.52 9.33
N HIS A 320 -16.04 4.97 8.32
CA HIS A 320 -16.69 4.58 7.06
C HIS A 320 -17.77 3.53 7.31
N LEU A 321 -17.48 2.48 8.07
CA LEU A 321 -18.47 1.48 8.48
C LEU A 321 -19.69 2.14 9.16
N CYS A 322 -19.50 3.10 10.06
CA CYS A 322 -20.60 3.82 10.72
C CYS A 322 -21.40 4.72 9.77
N MET A 323 -20.78 5.24 8.70
CA MET A 323 -21.40 6.20 7.78
C MET A 323 -22.17 5.56 6.63
N HIS A 324 -21.91 4.30 6.26
CA HIS A 324 -22.52 3.68 5.09
C HIS A 324 -23.93 3.07 5.30
N TYR A 325 -24.48 3.09 6.53
CA TYR A 325 -25.80 2.50 6.83
C TYR A 325 -27.00 3.47 6.75
N LYS A 326 -28.17 2.88 6.40
CA LYS A 326 -29.51 3.44 6.65
C LYS A 326 -30.10 2.77 7.91
N GLU A 327 -30.89 3.52 8.66
CA GLU A 327 -31.34 3.31 10.05
C GLU A 327 -32.05 1.98 10.40
N ASN A 328 -32.28 1.05 9.45
CA ASN A 328 -33.19 -0.09 9.62
C ASN A 328 -32.56 -1.51 9.49
N GLU A 329 -31.24 -1.67 9.48
CA GLU A 329 -30.59 -2.99 9.33
C GLU A 329 -29.96 -3.47 10.66
N ASP A 330 -30.15 -4.73 11.04
CA ASP A 330 -29.72 -5.30 12.33
C ASP A 330 -28.20 -5.21 12.56
N CYS A 331 -27.44 -5.26 11.46
CA CYS A 331 -26.01 -5.07 11.43
C CYS A 331 -25.56 -3.69 12.01
N PHE A 332 -26.33 -2.63 11.78
CA PHE A 332 -26.07 -1.31 12.36
C PHE A 332 -26.26 -1.30 13.87
N LYS A 333 -27.25 -2.03 14.40
CA LYS A 333 -27.52 -2.08 15.84
C LYS A 333 -26.35 -2.70 16.60
N GLU A 334 -25.78 -3.79 16.09
CA GLU A 334 -24.64 -4.45 16.72
C GLU A 334 -23.38 -3.58 16.67
N LEU A 335 -23.09 -2.93 15.53
CA LEU A 335 -21.99 -1.96 15.42
C LEU A 335 -22.15 -0.81 16.41
N MET A 336 -23.33 -0.17 16.44
CA MET A 336 -23.59 0.96 17.33
C MET A 336 -23.60 0.56 18.81
N LYS A 337 -24.04 -0.65 19.14
CA LYS A 337 -23.95 -1.21 20.48
C LYS A 337 -22.49 -1.35 20.92
N ALA A 338 -21.63 -1.95 20.09
CA ALA A 338 -20.20 -2.03 20.38
C ALA A 338 -19.55 -0.65 20.48
N MET A 339 -19.93 0.29 19.59
CA MET A 339 -19.41 1.66 19.62
C MET A 339 -19.83 2.45 20.86
N LYS A 340 -21.01 2.18 21.45
CA LYS A 340 -21.43 2.83 22.71
C LYS A 340 -20.47 2.54 23.86
N ASP A 341 -19.82 1.37 23.87
CA ASP A 341 -18.85 0.99 24.90
C ASP A 341 -17.45 1.56 24.64
N VAL A 342 -17.04 1.68 23.37
CA VAL A 342 -15.70 2.17 22.99
C VAL A 342 -15.64 3.69 22.89
N THR A 343 -16.71 4.36 22.47
CA THR A 343 -16.74 5.82 22.27
C THR A 343 -16.35 6.60 23.53
N PRO A 344 -16.87 6.29 24.74
CA PRO A 344 -16.43 6.95 25.97
C PRO A 344 -14.94 6.79 26.23
N LYS A 345 -14.38 5.59 26.01
CA LYS A 345 -12.96 5.29 26.25
C LYS A 345 -12.06 6.08 25.31
N VAL A 346 -12.41 6.12 24.02
CA VAL A 346 -11.72 6.92 23.01
C VAL A 346 -11.79 8.41 23.35
N LEU A 347 -12.96 8.90 23.76
CA LEU A 347 -13.13 10.30 24.17
C LEU A 347 -12.29 10.62 25.41
N ILE A 348 -12.26 9.75 26.42
CA ILE A 348 -11.40 9.93 27.59
C ILE A 348 -9.93 10.03 27.17
N GLN A 349 -9.48 9.18 26.24
CA GLN A 349 -8.11 9.21 25.73
C GLN A 349 -7.74 10.55 25.06
N ILE A 350 -8.63 11.12 24.25
CA ILE A 350 -8.33 12.34 23.47
C ILE A 350 -8.66 13.65 24.21
N LEU A 351 -9.49 13.60 25.25
CA LEU A 351 -9.88 14.79 25.98
C LEU A 351 -8.75 15.27 26.90
N PRO A 352 -8.58 16.60 27.06
CA PRO A 352 -7.60 17.14 27.98
C PRO A 352 -7.84 16.58 29.39
N HIS A 353 -6.81 15.93 29.93
CA HIS A 353 -6.76 15.60 31.34
C HIS A 353 -6.29 16.88 32.02
N GLY A 354 -7.09 17.43 32.93
CA GLY A 354 -6.85 18.73 33.56
C GLY A 354 -5.48 18.79 34.23
N SER A 355 -4.45 19.10 33.45
CA SER A 355 -3.13 19.42 33.92
C SER A 355 -3.07 20.93 33.98
N THR A 356 -2.74 21.42 35.16
CA THR A 356 -2.42 22.79 35.51
C THR A 356 -1.27 23.33 34.66
N ARG A 357 -1.52 23.63 33.38
CA ARG A 357 -0.59 24.37 32.50
C ARG A 357 -0.26 25.77 33.05
N LYS A 358 -0.96 26.23 34.09
CA LYS A 358 -0.68 27.48 34.80
C LYS A 358 0.60 27.48 35.64
N GLU A 359 1.25 26.34 35.92
CA GLU A 359 2.46 26.32 36.77
C GLU A 359 3.78 26.49 36.00
N VAL A 360 3.82 26.27 34.69
CA VAL A 360 5.07 26.45 33.90
C VAL A 360 5.30 27.93 33.53
N GLN A 361 4.26 28.75 33.50
CA GLN A 361 4.40 30.18 33.15
C GLN A 361 4.64 31.09 34.36
N ALA A 362 4.38 30.61 35.59
CA ALA A 362 4.57 31.40 36.82
C ALA A 362 6.02 31.39 37.34
N ARG A 363 6.93 30.57 36.79
CA ARG A 363 8.32 30.48 37.29
C ARG A 363 9.31 31.43 36.60
N ASN A 364 8.88 32.12 35.54
CA ASN A 364 9.76 32.98 34.73
C ASN A 364 9.53 34.49 34.90
N GLU A 365 8.68 34.94 35.83
CA GLU A 365 8.31 36.36 35.98
C GLU A 365 8.58 36.96 37.37
N THR A 366 9.38 36.31 38.22
CA THR A 366 9.86 36.92 39.47
C THR A 366 11.36 36.76 39.61
N ASP A 367 12.14 37.49 38.79
CA ASP A 367 13.40 38.09 39.25
C ASP A 367 13.93 39.14 38.26
N LYS A 368 13.21 40.27 38.12
CA LYS A 368 13.76 41.48 37.51
C LYS A 368 13.17 42.70 38.18
N ASP A 369 13.68 43.01 39.38
CA ASP A 369 13.64 44.38 39.89
C ASP A 369 14.70 44.56 40.99
N LYS A 370 15.87 45.10 40.61
CA LYS A 370 16.50 46.23 41.31
C LYS A 370 17.76 46.75 40.60
N TYR A 371 17.72 48.05 40.33
CA TYR A 371 18.79 48.88 39.79
C TYR A 371 19.90 49.18 40.82
N GLN A 372 21.13 49.17 40.29
CA GLN A 372 22.43 49.85 40.58
C GLN A 372 22.51 51.04 41.57
N PRO A 373 23.73 51.39 42.10
CA PRO A 373 24.64 52.35 41.42
C PRO A 373 26.17 52.11 41.73
N PRO A 374 27.14 53.02 41.43
CA PRO A 374 28.24 52.75 40.49
C PRO A 374 29.67 53.03 41.05
N GLY A 375 30.72 52.77 40.28
CA GLY A 375 31.99 53.50 40.46
C GLY A 375 33.29 52.77 40.11
N ALA A 376 33.88 53.21 38.99
CA ALA A 376 35.30 53.54 38.78
C ALA A 376 36.41 52.46 38.68
N ASP A 377 37.21 52.67 37.63
CA ASP A 377 38.65 52.47 37.47
C ASP A 377 39.22 51.23 36.74
N LEU A 378 39.52 51.49 35.45
CA LEU A 378 40.83 51.46 34.75
C LEU A 378 41.64 50.16 34.56
N GLU A 379 42.06 50.00 33.28
CA GLU A 379 43.24 49.30 32.73
C GLU A 379 43.24 47.75 32.79
N ASP A 380 43.68 46.97 31.79
CA ASP A 380 44.28 47.14 30.45
C ASP A 380 44.29 45.74 29.79
N GLY A 381 44.49 45.65 28.48
CA GLY A 381 45.18 44.48 27.88
C GLY A 381 44.38 43.28 27.32
N HIS A 382 44.24 43.32 25.99
CA HIS A 382 44.46 42.23 25.02
C HIS A 382 43.42 41.13 24.70
N GLU A 383 43.21 41.05 23.38
CA GLU A 383 42.99 39.88 22.53
C GLU A 383 41.57 39.37 22.20
N SER A 384 41.17 39.75 20.98
CA SER A 384 40.09 39.22 20.16
C SER A 384 40.17 37.69 19.99
N CYS A 385 39.05 37.01 20.23
CA CYS A 385 38.63 35.87 19.41
C CYS A 385 37.11 35.82 19.31
N VAL A 386 36.62 35.90 18.06
CA VAL A 386 35.23 35.69 17.66
C VAL A 386 34.83 34.26 17.98
N SER A 387 33.85 34.06 18.87
CA SER A 387 33.13 32.81 19.01
C SER A 387 31.76 32.93 18.34
N SER A 388 31.68 32.38 17.13
CA SER A 388 30.43 31.98 16.50
C SER A 388 29.73 30.97 17.42
N GLN A 389 28.46 31.21 17.76
CA GLN A 389 27.60 30.18 18.36
C GLN A 389 27.44 29.05 17.35
N ASP A 390 28.17 27.97 17.58
CA ASP A 390 27.97 26.67 16.95
C ASP A 390 26.74 26.01 17.60
N ASN A 391 25.56 26.29 17.03
CA ASN A 391 24.38 25.48 17.31
C ASN A 391 24.55 24.18 16.51
N GLY A 392 25.02 23.13 17.19
CA GLY A 392 25.35 21.86 16.57
C GLY A 392 24.15 21.18 15.86
N PRO A 393 24.42 20.22 14.96
CA PRO A 393 23.40 19.51 14.19
C PRO A 393 22.35 18.76 15.02
N ASP A 394 22.64 18.47 16.29
CA ASP A 394 21.75 17.68 17.17
C ASP A 394 20.48 18.44 17.60
N GLU A 395 20.53 19.78 17.73
CA GLU A 395 19.37 20.59 18.15
C GLU A 395 18.37 20.84 17.01
N ILE A 396 18.86 20.84 15.76
CA ILE A 396 18.01 20.91 14.56
C ILE A 396 17.31 19.57 14.32
N ILE A 397 18.01 18.45 14.53
CA ILE A 397 17.44 17.12 14.37
C ILE A 397 16.37 16.85 15.43
N SER A 398 16.61 17.24 16.70
CA SER A 398 15.60 17.08 17.76
C SER A 398 14.34 17.90 17.51
N SER A 399 14.48 19.16 17.09
CA SER A 399 13.33 20.04 16.83
C SER A 399 12.51 19.66 15.58
N LEU A 400 13.15 19.05 14.57
CA LEU A 400 12.44 18.47 13.43
C LEU A 400 11.70 17.19 13.81
N GLN A 401 12.32 16.33 14.62
CA GLN A 401 11.72 15.09 15.10
C GLN A 401 10.51 15.36 16.03
N GLU A 402 10.61 16.35 16.93
CA GLU A 402 9.51 16.75 17.81
C GLU A 402 8.30 17.30 17.02
N LYS A 403 8.54 18.06 15.95
CA LYS A 403 7.46 18.58 15.09
C LYS A 403 6.74 17.49 14.31
N ASP A 404 7.48 16.51 13.78
CA ASP A 404 6.88 15.37 13.07
C ASP A 404 6.06 14.51 14.05
N GLU A 405 6.55 14.29 15.27
CA GLU A 405 5.85 13.54 16.32
C GLU A 405 4.56 14.23 16.78
N GLU A 406 4.60 15.53 17.05
CA GLU A 406 3.42 16.32 17.42
C GLU A 406 2.37 16.33 16.29
N SER A 407 2.82 16.36 15.03
CA SER A 407 1.93 16.34 13.86
C SER A 407 1.17 15.02 13.71
N VAL A 408 1.83 13.88 14.01
CA VAL A 408 1.26 12.53 13.93
C VAL A 408 0.27 12.30 15.07
N ASP A 409 0.58 12.76 16.27
CA ASP A 409 -0.33 12.71 17.42
C ASP A 409 -1.60 13.52 17.16
N ARG A 410 -1.47 14.73 16.62
CA ARG A 410 -2.62 15.55 16.19
C ARG A 410 -3.45 14.89 15.08
N LYS A 411 -2.83 14.13 14.17
CA LYS A 411 -3.54 13.38 13.12
C LYS A 411 -4.36 12.24 13.71
N LEU A 412 -3.81 11.51 14.68
CA LEU A 412 -4.55 10.49 15.42
C LEU A 412 -5.73 11.11 16.17
N HIS A 413 -5.50 12.22 16.90
CA HIS A 413 -6.57 12.93 17.58
C HIS A 413 -7.69 13.37 16.63
N ALA A 414 -7.35 13.90 15.45
CA ALA A 414 -8.33 14.29 14.44
C ALA A 414 -9.13 13.09 13.90
N ALA A 415 -8.50 11.94 13.68
CA ALA A 415 -9.15 10.72 13.19
C ALA A 415 -10.10 10.13 14.23
N LEU A 416 -9.64 9.98 15.49
CA LEU A 416 -10.46 9.49 16.60
C LEU A 416 -11.64 10.43 16.88
N LEU A 417 -11.41 11.74 16.90
CA LEU A 417 -12.48 12.73 17.09
C LEU A 417 -13.48 12.72 15.93
N SER A 418 -13.01 12.53 14.70
CA SER A 418 -13.89 12.37 13.53
C SER A 418 -14.79 11.14 13.64
N LEU A 419 -14.25 10.02 14.12
CA LEU A 419 -15.03 8.80 14.39
C LEU A 419 -16.09 9.08 15.46
N CYS A 420 -15.70 9.64 16.61
CA CYS A 420 -16.63 9.98 17.68
C CYS A 420 -17.75 10.91 17.18
N ALA A 421 -17.40 11.96 16.43
CA ALA A 421 -18.39 12.88 15.85
C ALA A 421 -19.38 12.18 14.92
N ALA A 422 -18.90 11.28 14.04
CA ALA A 422 -19.78 10.50 13.17
C ALA A 422 -20.74 9.60 13.96
N ILE A 423 -20.25 8.96 15.03
CA ILE A 423 -21.07 8.14 15.94
C ILE A 423 -22.12 9.02 16.64
N PHE A 424 -21.73 10.20 17.15
CA PHE A 424 -22.66 11.14 17.78
C PHE A 424 -23.75 11.59 16.80
N ASP A 425 -23.38 12.07 15.61
CA ASP A 425 -24.35 12.52 14.60
C ASP A 425 -25.36 11.41 14.27
N ARG A 426 -24.91 10.14 14.23
CA ARG A 426 -25.77 8.97 13.99
C ARG A 426 -26.66 8.62 15.18
N LEU A 427 -26.14 8.61 16.40
CA LEU A 427 -26.95 8.36 17.61
C LEU A 427 -28.00 9.46 17.82
N ILE A 428 -27.67 10.69 17.44
CA ILE A 428 -28.54 11.86 17.54
C ILE A 428 -29.68 11.80 16.51
N SER A 429 -29.40 11.31 15.29
CA SER A 429 -30.37 11.21 14.20
C SER A 429 -31.42 10.11 14.43
N ASP A 430 -31.07 9.03 15.13
CA ASP A 430 -31.99 7.95 15.49
C ASP A 430 -32.92 8.39 16.64
N LYS A 431 -34.22 8.51 16.36
CA LYS A 431 -35.24 9.16 17.23
C LYS A 431 -35.57 8.42 18.54
N GLY A 432 -34.65 7.64 19.10
CA GLY A 432 -34.89 6.79 20.27
C GLY A 432 -33.71 6.57 21.21
N HIS A 433 -32.56 7.23 21.02
CA HIS A 433 -31.39 7.01 21.87
C HIS A 433 -31.14 8.15 22.86
N ASP A 434 -31.29 7.84 24.16
CA ASP A 434 -30.82 8.67 25.25
C ASP A 434 -29.29 8.68 25.28
N LEU A 435 -28.69 9.85 25.04
CA LEU A 435 -27.24 10.07 25.06
C LEU A 435 -26.71 10.30 26.48
N THR A 436 -27.60 10.43 27.47
CA THR A 436 -27.24 10.66 28.88
C THR A 436 -26.28 9.60 29.44
N PRO A 437 -26.41 8.29 29.16
CA PRO A 437 -25.47 7.28 29.63
C PRO A 437 -24.06 7.45 29.06
N LEU A 438 -23.95 7.82 27.78
CA LEU A 438 -22.66 8.01 27.10
C LEU A 438 -21.93 9.25 27.64
N VAL A 439 -22.67 10.33 27.90
CA VAL A 439 -22.14 11.55 28.53
C VAL A 439 -21.73 11.29 29.98
N LYS A 440 -22.54 10.53 30.73
CA LYS A 440 -22.23 10.15 32.11
C LYS A 440 -20.98 9.27 32.20
N ALA A 441 -20.73 8.41 31.21
CA ALA A 441 -19.52 7.59 31.15
C ALA A 441 -18.24 8.43 30.89
N ILE A 442 -18.35 9.62 30.27
CA ILE A 442 -17.22 10.52 29.98
C ILE A 442 -16.92 11.48 31.14
N VAL A 443 -17.94 11.82 31.93
CA VAL A 443 -17.88 12.81 33.01
C VAL A 443 -17.85 12.08 34.37
N SER A 444 -16.70 12.07 35.03
CA SER A 444 -16.61 11.69 36.44
C SER A 444 -17.44 12.66 37.28
N GLU A 445 -18.05 12.20 38.39
CA GLU A 445 -18.99 12.94 39.25
C GLU A 445 -18.47 14.28 39.83
N ASP A 446 -17.22 14.64 39.54
CA ASP A 446 -16.63 15.92 39.92
C ASP A 446 -17.20 17.06 39.04
N ALA A 447 -18.12 17.83 39.62
CA ALA A 447 -18.93 18.86 38.98
C ALA A 447 -18.15 20.04 38.35
N ALA A 448 -16.81 20.04 38.42
CA ALA A 448 -15.95 21.10 37.91
C ALA A 448 -15.81 21.12 36.38
N PHE A 449 -16.00 19.99 35.67
CA PHE A 449 -15.74 19.91 34.22
C PHE A 449 -16.88 19.25 33.44
N SER A 450 -17.77 20.05 32.86
CA SER A 450 -18.75 19.56 31.88
C SER A 450 -18.05 19.05 30.60
N PHE A 451 -18.61 18.06 29.89
CA PHE A 451 -18.07 17.59 28.60
C PHE A 451 -17.92 18.75 27.59
N VAL A 452 -18.85 19.71 27.58
CA VAL A 452 -18.74 20.99 26.84
C VAL A 452 -17.47 21.77 27.22
N GLY A 453 -17.13 21.81 28.50
CA GLY A 453 -15.93 22.48 29.01
C GLY A 453 -14.65 21.84 28.48
N LYS A 454 -14.58 20.51 28.43
CA LYS A 454 -13.42 19.80 27.85
C LYS A 454 -13.31 19.99 26.34
N LEU A 455 -14.44 20.03 25.62
CA LEU A 455 -14.46 20.38 24.19
C LEU A 455 -13.97 21.82 23.95
N ARG A 456 -14.33 22.77 24.82
CA ARG A 456 -13.81 24.14 24.77
C ARG A 456 -12.30 24.14 24.94
N GLU A 457 -11.76 23.44 25.94
CA GLU A 457 -10.32 23.35 26.18
C GLU A 457 -9.56 22.76 24.97
N MET A 458 -10.11 21.74 24.29
CA MET A 458 -9.54 21.24 23.04
C MET A 458 -9.43 22.31 21.95
N VAL A 459 -10.42 23.19 21.81
CA VAL A 459 -10.36 24.30 20.84
C VAL A 459 -9.24 25.27 21.21
N GLU A 460 -8.97 25.48 22.50
CA GLU A 460 -7.90 26.37 22.95
C GLU A 460 -6.51 25.78 22.70
N ILE A 461 -6.34 24.47 22.89
CA ILE A 461 -5.10 23.75 22.61
C ILE A 461 -4.79 23.73 21.10
N ASN A 462 -5.82 23.73 20.24
CA ASN A 462 -5.68 23.62 18.79
C ASN A 462 -5.79 24.97 18.04
N ARG A 463 -5.27 26.07 18.61
CA ARG A 463 -5.33 27.41 18.00
C ARG A 463 -4.31 27.65 16.88
N GLU A 464 -3.34 26.76 16.71
CA GLU A 464 -2.32 26.92 15.68
C GLU A 464 -2.89 26.76 14.27
N PRO A 465 -2.36 27.50 13.27
CA PRO A 465 -2.86 27.48 11.89
C PRO A 465 -2.37 26.25 11.11
N THR A 466 -2.49 25.05 11.68
CA THR A 466 -2.17 23.78 11.00
C THR A 466 -3.45 23.13 10.45
N ALA A 467 -3.32 22.32 9.39
CA ALA A 467 -4.46 21.61 8.79
C ALA A 467 -5.19 20.71 9.81
N ASN A 468 -4.43 20.02 10.69
CA ASN A 468 -4.99 19.15 11.73
C ASN A 468 -5.74 19.95 12.80
N CYS A 469 -5.19 21.08 13.26
CA CYS A 469 -5.86 21.95 14.23
C CYS A 469 -7.17 22.53 13.67
N LEU A 470 -7.17 22.99 12.42
CA LEU A 470 -8.39 23.44 11.72
C LEU A 470 -9.42 22.31 11.59
N MET A 471 -8.97 21.09 11.28
CA MET A 471 -9.85 19.92 11.20
C MET A 471 -10.49 19.60 12.55
N ILE A 472 -9.69 19.58 13.63
CA ILE A 472 -10.17 19.35 15.00
C ILE A 472 -11.21 20.41 15.38
N MET A 473 -10.90 21.70 15.19
CA MET A 473 -11.84 22.79 15.49
C MET A 473 -13.15 22.67 14.70
N LYS A 474 -13.07 22.32 13.41
CA LYS A 474 -14.25 22.08 12.57
C LYS A 474 -15.11 20.93 13.11
N ILE A 475 -14.49 19.84 13.53
CA ILE A 475 -15.19 18.67 14.08
C ILE A 475 -15.85 19.02 15.42
N ILE A 476 -15.13 19.66 16.34
CA ILE A 476 -15.69 20.09 17.64
C ILE A 476 -16.88 21.02 17.41
N SER A 477 -16.75 21.99 16.50
CA SER A 477 -17.84 22.92 16.18
C SER A 477 -19.07 22.17 15.68
N LYS A 478 -18.89 21.17 14.80
CA LYS A 478 -20.00 20.31 14.35
C LYS A 478 -20.65 19.54 15.51
N MET A 479 -19.86 18.91 16.35
CA MET A 479 -20.38 18.17 17.52
C MET A 479 -21.22 19.08 18.41
N VAL A 480 -20.72 20.28 18.74
CA VAL A 480 -21.45 21.26 19.55
C VAL A 480 -22.77 21.66 18.88
N ILE A 481 -22.76 21.95 17.58
CA ILE A 481 -23.97 22.31 16.82
C ILE A 481 -24.99 21.16 16.86
N SER A 482 -24.58 19.92 16.59
CA SER A 482 -25.46 18.74 16.63
C SER A 482 -26.08 18.55 18.02
N MET A 483 -25.28 18.77 19.08
CA MET A 483 -25.75 18.66 20.46
C MET A 483 -26.71 19.78 20.85
N MET A 484 -26.52 20.99 20.32
CA MET A 484 -27.44 22.12 20.53
C MET A 484 -28.80 21.89 19.86
N GLN A 485 -28.83 21.26 18.69
CA GLN A 485 -30.06 21.02 17.93
C GLN A 485 -31.00 20.00 18.61
N HIS A 486 -30.47 19.08 19.43
CA HIS A 486 -31.23 17.94 19.93
C HIS A 486 -31.76 18.05 21.37
N GLY A 487 -31.71 19.24 22.00
CA GLY A 487 -32.50 19.61 23.20
C GLY A 487 -32.20 18.85 24.51
N GLY A 488 -31.61 17.65 24.46
CA GLY A 488 -31.33 16.78 25.60
C GLY A 488 -30.02 17.10 26.34
N TRP A 489 -29.27 18.11 25.89
CA TRP A 489 -27.91 18.36 26.38
C TRP A 489 -27.77 19.55 27.33
N TYR A 490 -28.83 20.35 27.46
CA TYR A 490 -28.90 21.43 28.42
C TYR A 490 -29.69 20.99 29.65
N VAL A 491 -29.02 20.29 30.58
CA VAL A 491 -29.39 20.49 31.98
C VAL A 491 -29.03 21.93 32.32
N LYS A 492 -30.07 22.68 32.67
CA LYS A 492 -30.17 24.09 33.04
C LYS A 492 -29.20 24.52 34.17
N LYS A 493 -27.89 24.39 33.97
CA LYS A 493 -26.84 24.81 34.94
C LYS A 493 -25.70 25.63 34.33
N ASN A 494 -25.62 25.78 33.01
CA ASN A 494 -24.56 26.58 32.36
C ASN A 494 -25.04 27.92 31.78
N LEU A 495 -26.35 28.19 31.76
CA LEU A 495 -26.89 29.50 31.33
C LEU A 495 -26.78 30.58 32.41
N ASP A 496 -26.61 30.21 33.69
CA ASP A 496 -26.55 31.16 34.80
C ASP A 496 -25.14 31.72 35.05
N ARG A 497 -24.13 31.33 34.24
CA ARG A 497 -22.73 31.79 34.40
C ARG A 497 -22.29 32.83 33.37
N THR A 498 -23.06 33.03 32.32
CA THR A 498 -22.91 34.18 31.42
C THR A 498 -23.94 35.22 31.86
N GLY A 499 -23.53 36.13 32.75
CA GLY A 499 -24.34 37.26 33.18
C GLY A 499 -24.67 38.21 32.03
N LEU A 500 -25.63 37.81 31.20
CA LEU A 500 -26.42 38.70 30.37
C LEU A 500 -27.88 38.55 30.79
N THR A 501 -28.24 39.32 31.81
CA THR A 501 -29.62 39.65 32.10
C THR A 501 -30.02 40.90 31.29
N ALA A 502 -31.13 40.75 30.58
CA ALA A 502 -31.99 41.75 29.93
C ALA A 502 -31.42 42.58 28.78
#